data_AF-A0A8B6F134-F1
#
_entry.id   AF-A0A8B6F134-F1
#
_cell.length_a   1.000
_cell.length_b   1.000
_cell.length_c   1.000
_cell.angle_alpha   90.00
_cell.angle_beta   90.00
_cell.angle_gamma   90.00
#
_symmetry.space_group_name_H-M   'P 1'
#
loop_
_entity.id
_entity.type
_entity.pdbx_description
1 polymer ?
#
loop_
_entity_poly.entity_id
_entity_poly.type
_entity_poly.pdbx_seq_one_letter_code
_entity_poly.pdbx_strand_id
1 'polypeptide(L)'
;MKAKTSKKKPRLVHLFKKGDMNGLKENIQENFTTRMNNMEENTVEENWTYFKKIILQATKEFIPQKTIGSKQHVPWISTHIKRLIRRRQRRYNAAKKHNTKKNWNNRLCMFYKATHGKAAVNIPSYVRRPSTSTRQYHPEKFTQISTSTDAYKYSYIPRTITDWNSLPPEAFQATSLECFKEQLRRLQL
;
A
#
# COMPACT_ATOMS: atom_id res chain seq x y z
N MET A 1 -9.70 14.55 -18.96
CA MET A 1 -9.56 15.70 -18.04
C MET A 1 -8.92 15.24 -16.73
N LYS A 2 -7.83 15.87 -16.26
CA LYS A 2 -7.25 15.60 -14.93
C LYS A 2 -7.89 16.56 -13.93
N ALA A 3 -8.52 16.04 -12.88
CA ALA A 3 -9.09 16.88 -11.83
C ALA A 3 -7.97 17.70 -11.14
N LYS A 4 -8.15 19.02 -11.06
CA LYS A 4 -7.23 19.91 -10.34
C LYS A 4 -7.40 19.68 -8.84
N THR A 5 -6.38 19.15 -8.18
CA THR A 5 -6.41 18.91 -6.72
C THR A 5 -5.61 19.97 -5.98
N SER A 6 -6.16 20.50 -4.89
CA SER A 6 -5.42 21.38 -3.97
C SER A 6 -4.31 20.60 -3.26
N LYS A 7 -3.05 20.91 -3.58
CA LYS A 7 -1.88 20.31 -2.90
C LYS A 7 -1.71 20.98 -1.54
N LYS A 8 -1.70 20.21 -0.46
CA LYS A 8 -1.39 20.77 0.87
C LYS A 8 0.09 21.16 0.91
N LYS A 9 0.40 22.33 1.48
CA LYS A 9 1.78 22.79 1.70
C LYS A 9 2.56 21.70 2.47
N PRO A 10 3.77 21.32 2.03
CA PRO A 10 4.61 20.39 2.79
C PRO A 10 4.90 20.94 4.19
N ARG A 11 4.99 20.06 5.19
CA ARG A 11 5.30 20.45 6.57
C ARG A 11 6.71 20.06 6.91
N LEU A 12 7.45 20.99 7.52
CA LEU A 12 8.76 20.73 8.07
C LEU A 12 8.61 20.04 9.43
N VAL A 13 9.37 18.96 9.64
CA VAL A 13 9.33 18.14 10.86
C VAL A 13 10.74 17.90 11.36
N HIS A 14 10.98 18.22 12.63
CA HIS A 14 12.24 17.96 13.32
C HIS A 14 12.41 16.45 13.60
N LEU A 15 13.61 15.94 13.36
CA LEU A 15 13.97 14.54 13.58
C LEU A 15 14.76 14.38 14.88
N PHE A 16 14.10 14.59 16.02
CA PHE A 16 14.73 14.51 17.36
C PHE A 16 15.52 13.22 17.59
N LYS A 17 15.05 12.07 17.10
CA LYS A 17 15.77 10.78 17.21
C LYS A 17 17.16 10.78 16.55
N LYS A 18 17.41 11.71 15.61
CA LYS A 18 18.66 11.84 14.87
C LYS A 18 19.43 13.13 15.22
N GLY A 19 18.94 13.92 16.16
CA GLY A 19 19.60 15.14 16.59
C GLY A 19 20.68 14.85 17.62
N ASP A 20 21.69 15.71 17.66
CA ASP A 20 22.67 15.72 18.74
C ASP A 20 22.07 16.39 19.97
N MET A 21 21.56 15.58 20.88
CA MET A 21 20.89 16.08 22.09
C MET A 21 21.87 16.56 23.16
N ASN A 22 23.14 16.14 23.11
CA ASN A 22 24.15 16.59 24.06
C ASN A 22 24.64 17.98 23.67
N GLY A 23 25.05 18.16 22.40
CA GLY A 23 25.44 19.47 21.88
C GLY A 23 24.31 20.50 21.99
N LEU A 24 23.06 20.09 21.76
CA LEU A 24 21.89 20.94 21.97
C LEU A 24 21.78 21.43 23.43
N LYS A 25 21.96 20.53 24.41
CA LYS A 25 21.85 20.88 25.84
C LYS A 25 22.99 21.79 26.27
N GLU A 26 24.22 21.44 25.90
CA GLU A 26 25.42 22.21 26.23
C GLU A 26 25.31 23.63 25.67
N ASN A 27 24.95 23.76 24.38
CA ASN A 27 24.76 25.06 23.74
C ASN A 27 23.69 25.90 24.42
N ILE A 28 22.53 25.30 24.74
CA ILE A 28 21.45 26.03 25.44
C ILE A 28 21.93 26.47 26.83
N GLN A 29 22.58 25.57 27.58
CA GLN A 29 23.03 25.84 28.94
C GLN A 29 24.06 26.98 28.96
N GLU A 30 25.07 26.94 28.08
CA GLU A 30 26.12 27.98 27.98
C GLU A 30 25.55 29.35 27.60
N ASN A 31 24.64 29.40 26.61
CA ASN A 31 24.01 30.65 26.20
C ASN A 31 23.13 31.22 27.32
N PHE A 32 22.46 30.36 28.09
CA PHE A 32 21.59 30.79 29.18
C PHE A 32 22.39 31.28 30.38
N THR A 33 23.45 30.60 30.77
CA THR A 33 24.35 31.06 31.86
C THR A 33 24.98 32.40 31.51
N THR A 34 25.44 32.55 30.26
CA THR A 34 26.02 33.81 29.79
C THR A 34 24.99 34.95 29.83
N ARG A 35 23.74 34.69 29.40
CA ARG A 35 22.68 35.70 29.44
C ARG A 35 22.24 36.03 30.87
N MET A 36 22.18 35.05 31.77
CA MET A 36 21.78 35.25 33.17
C MET A 36 22.73 36.18 33.91
N ASN A 37 24.03 36.13 33.62
CA ASN A 37 25.02 37.01 34.25
C ASN A 37 24.79 38.50 33.93
N ASN A 38 24.11 38.82 32.82
CA ASN A 38 23.84 40.21 32.38
C ASN A 38 22.33 40.48 32.27
N MET A 39 21.51 39.77 33.04
CA MET A 39 20.05 39.78 32.88
C MET A 39 19.40 41.10 33.33
N GLU A 40 19.96 41.73 34.36
CA GLU A 40 19.45 42.96 34.98
C GLU A 40 19.56 44.19 34.06
N GLU A 41 20.45 44.13 33.06
CA GLU A 41 20.66 45.21 32.10
C GLU A 41 19.60 45.27 30.99
N ASN A 42 18.76 44.23 30.90
CA ASN A 42 17.83 44.04 29.77
C ASN A 42 16.40 43.94 30.27
N THR A 43 15.47 44.39 29.43
CA THR A 43 14.05 44.23 29.73
C THR A 43 13.65 42.76 29.73
N VAL A 44 12.54 42.45 30.43
CA VAL A 44 11.96 41.10 30.45
C VAL A 44 11.65 40.60 29.05
N GLU A 45 11.15 41.47 28.16
CA GLU A 45 10.81 41.10 26.78
C GLU A 45 12.06 40.80 25.94
N GLU A 46 13.13 41.58 26.08
CA GLU A 46 14.41 41.31 25.40
C GLU A 46 15.02 39.99 25.86
N ASN A 47 14.93 39.69 27.16
CA ASN A 47 15.37 38.41 27.70
C ASN A 47 14.53 37.25 27.14
N TRP A 48 13.21 37.40 27.10
CA TRP A 48 12.33 36.37 26.54
C TRP A 48 12.56 36.13 25.05
N THR A 49 12.68 37.19 24.26
CA THR A 49 12.94 37.09 22.82
C THR A 49 14.31 36.46 22.54
N TYR A 50 15.32 36.78 23.35
CA TYR A 50 16.63 36.13 23.29
C TYR A 50 16.52 34.62 23.55
N PHE A 51 15.87 34.20 24.65
CA PHE A 51 15.74 32.78 24.97
C PHE A 51 15.03 32.00 23.85
N LYS A 52 13.93 32.56 23.33
CA LYS A 52 13.21 31.97 22.20
C LYS A 52 14.10 31.84 20.96
N LYS A 53 14.90 32.87 20.66
CA LYS A 53 15.81 32.88 19.52
C LYS A 53 16.88 31.80 19.64
N ILE A 54 17.53 31.68 20.79
CA ILE A 54 18.57 30.67 21.04
C ILE A 54 18.02 29.26 20.89
N ILE A 55 16.88 28.95 21.51
CA ILE A 55 16.26 27.62 21.36
C ILE A 55 15.93 27.33 19.89
N LEU A 56 15.38 28.30 19.15
CA LEU A 56 15.08 28.12 17.72
C LEU A 56 16.32 27.98 16.84
N GLN A 57 17.44 28.61 17.21
CA GLN A 57 18.72 28.47 16.51
C GLN A 57 19.37 27.11 16.82
N ALA A 58 19.50 26.76 18.10
CA ALA A 58 20.07 25.50 18.53
C ALA A 58 19.26 24.30 18.00
N THR A 59 17.92 24.39 18.00
CA THR A 59 17.08 23.33 17.40
C THR A 59 17.19 23.22 15.88
N LYS A 60 17.62 24.28 15.17
CA LYS A 60 17.91 24.21 13.73
C LYS A 60 19.29 23.59 13.47
N GLU A 61 20.26 23.90 14.31
CA GLU A 61 21.65 23.47 14.19
C GLU A 61 21.83 22.00 14.59
N PHE A 62 21.36 21.63 15.78
CA PHE A 62 21.61 20.30 16.36
C PHE A 62 20.55 19.25 16.01
N ILE A 63 19.36 19.64 15.51
CA ILE A 63 18.30 18.70 15.14
C ILE A 63 18.03 18.74 13.63
N PRO A 64 18.37 17.67 12.89
CA PRO A 64 18.06 17.57 11.47
C PRO A 64 16.56 17.73 11.20
N GLN A 65 16.23 18.42 10.12
CA GLN A 65 14.86 18.68 9.71
C GLN A 65 14.54 17.94 8.41
N LYS A 66 13.30 17.46 8.26
CA LYS A 66 12.81 16.95 6.98
C LYS A 66 11.48 17.56 6.57
N THR A 67 11.34 17.79 5.28
CA THR A 67 10.09 18.24 4.68
C THR A 67 9.24 17.03 4.31
N ILE A 68 8.02 16.96 4.84
CA ILE A 68 7.05 15.88 4.58
C ILE A 68 5.91 16.41 3.73
N GLY A 69 5.76 15.85 2.53
CA GLY A 69 4.61 16.09 1.67
C GLY A 69 3.36 15.34 2.14
N SER A 70 2.18 15.89 1.84
CA SER A 70 0.92 15.16 2.02
C SER A 70 0.69 14.18 0.87
N LYS A 71 0.07 13.03 1.15
CA LYS A 71 -0.30 12.07 0.11
C LYS A 71 -1.64 12.46 -0.51
N GLN A 72 -1.71 12.47 -1.84
CA GLN A 72 -2.97 12.68 -2.56
C GLN A 72 -3.97 11.55 -2.24
N HIS A 73 -5.15 11.92 -1.78
CA HIS A 73 -6.28 11.01 -1.60
C HIS A 73 -7.26 11.21 -2.76
N VAL A 74 -7.65 10.11 -3.41
CA VAL A 74 -8.71 10.10 -4.43
C VAL A 74 -9.99 9.53 -3.81
N PRO A 75 -11.13 10.24 -3.86
CA PRO A 75 -12.33 9.84 -3.12
C PRO A 75 -12.93 8.51 -3.60
N TRP A 76 -12.82 8.18 -4.89
CA TRP A 76 -13.36 6.94 -5.46
C TRP A 76 -12.52 5.68 -5.17
N ILE A 77 -11.36 5.79 -4.49
CA ILE A 77 -10.54 4.64 -4.07
C ILE A 77 -10.12 4.81 -2.61
N SER A 78 -11.02 4.41 -1.72
CA SER A 78 -10.80 4.43 -0.27
C SER A 78 -9.65 3.50 0.15
N THR A 79 -9.15 3.70 1.37
CA THR A 79 -8.16 2.80 1.98
C THR A 79 -8.65 1.36 2.06
N HIS A 80 -9.94 1.15 2.31
CA HIS A 80 -10.56 -0.18 2.32
C HIS A 80 -10.43 -0.85 0.94
N ILE A 81 -10.84 -0.17 -0.14
CA ILE A 81 -10.70 -0.68 -1.51
C ILE A 81 -9.23 -1.01 -1.84
N LYS A 82 -8.28 -0.12 -1.49
CA LYS A 82 -6.85 -0.39 -1.69
C LYS A 82 -6.37 -1.63 -0.91
N ARG A 83 -6.84 -1.83 0.33
CA ARG A 83 -6.52 -3.02 1.13
C ARG A 83 -7.06 -4.29 0.46
N LEU A 84 -8.28 -4.27 -0.08
CA LEU A 84 -8.85 -5.38 -0.83
C LEU A 84 -8.02 -5.73 -2.07
N ILE A 85 -7.67 -4.73 -2.89
CA ILE A 85 -6.82 -4.89 -4.08
C ILE A 85 -5.46 -5.50 -3.70
N ARG A 86 -4.79 -4.95 -2.67
CA ARG A 86 -3.50 -5.47 -2.20
C ARG A 86 -3.59 -6.87 -1.62
N ARG A 87 -4.66 -7.19 -0.87
CA ARG A 87 -4.89 -8.55 -0.34
C ARG A 87 -4.92 -9.58 -1.47
N ARG A 88 -5.62 -9.26 -2.56
CA ARG A 88 -5.65 -10.10 -3.76
C ARG A 88 -4.28 -10.17 -4.43
N GLN A 89 -3.65 -9.03 -4.72
CA GLN A 89 -2.34 -8.98 -5.38
C GLN A 89 -1.24 -9.74 -4.61
N ARG A 90 -1.26 -9.71 -3.27
CA ARG A 90 -0.31 -10.45 -2.44
C ARG A 90 -0.33 -11.96 -2.71
N ARG A 91 -1.49 -12.55 -3.03
CA ARG A 91 -1.59 -13.98 -3.36
C ARG A 91 -0.86 -14.31 -4.65
N TYR A 92 -1.00 -13.48 -5.68
CA TYR A 92 -0.24 -13.63 -6.92
C TYR A 92 1.25 -13.39 -6.70
N ASN A 93 1.62 -12.33 -5.97
CA ASN A 93 3.03 -12.06 -5.68
C ASN A 93 3.68 -13.21 -4.88
N ALA A 94 2.96 -13.82 -3.94
CA ALA A 94 3.46 -14.98 -3.20
C ALA A 94 3.64 -16.21 -4.10
N ALA A 95 2.69 -16.48 -5.00
CA ALA A 95 2.82 -17.54 -6.00
C ALA A 95 4.01 -17.31 -6.93
N LYS A 96 4.17 -16.09 -7.45
CA LYS A 96 5.33 -15.71 -8.27
C LYS A 96 6.66 -15.81 -7.52
N LYS A 97 6.70 -15.37 -6.25
CA LYS A 97 7.94 -15.34 -5.45
C LYS A 97 8.44 -16.74 -5.12
N HIS A 98 7.55 -17.62 -4.68
CA HIS A 98 7.93 -18.95 -4.19
C HIS A 98 7.82 -20.03 -5.26
N ASN A 99 7.08 -19.78 -6.34
CA ASN A 99 6.85 -20.67 -7.48
C ASN A 99 6.46 -22.11 -7.11
N THR A 100 5.68 -22.29 -6.05
CA THR A 100 5.18 -23.60 -5.64
C THR A 100 3.75 -23.81 -6.11
N LYS A 101 3.41 -25.06 -6.49
CA LYS A 101 2.04 -25.46 -6.86
C LYS A 101 1.01 -25.05 -5.81
N LYS A 102 1.34 -25.26 -4.52
CA LYS A 102 0.52 -24.81 -3.38
C LYS A 102 0.16 -23.32 -3.46
N ASN A 103 1.11 -22.46 -3.80
CA ASN A 103 0.84 -21.03 -3.89
C ASN A 103 0.06 -20.64 -5.15
N TRP A 104 0.31 -21.31 -6.29
CA TRP A 104 -0.50 -21.14 -7.50
C TRP A 104 -1.96 -21.60 -7.27
N ASN A 105 -2.17 -22.72 -6.58
CA ASN A 105 -3.49 -23.22 -6.20
C ASN A 105 -4.17 -22.31 -5.17
N ASN A 106 -3.44 -21.77 -4.20
CA ASN A 106 -3.97 -20.76 -3.27
C ASN A 106 -4.46 -19.50 -4.00
N ARG A 107 -3.78 -19.09 -5.08
CA ARG A 107 -4.20 -17.96 -5.91
C ARG A 107 -5.52 -18.27 -6.63
N LEU A 108 -5.68 -19.47 -7.21
CA LEU A 108 -6.91 -19.93 -7.84
C LEU A 108 -8.06 -20.09 -6.83
N CYS A 109 -7.78 -20.63 -5.64
CA CYS A 109 -8.75 -20.72 -4.55
C CYS A 109 -9.27 -19.35 -4.10
N MET A 110 -8.40 -18.34 -4.06
CA MET A 110 -8.83 -16.97 -3.77
C MET A 110 -9.77 -16.43 -4.86
N PHE A 111 -9.56 -16.82 -6.12
CA PHE A 111 -10.41 -16.44 -7.24
C PHE A 111 -11.77 -17.14 -7.16
N TYR A 112 -11.79 -18.46 -6.90
CA TYR A 112 -13.02 -19.22 -6.62
C TYR A 112 -13.86 -18.58 -5.51
N LYS A 113 -13.24 -18.19 -4.39
CA LYS A 113 -13.98 -17.50 -3.32
C LYS A 113 -14.59 -16.18 -3.78
N ALA A 114 -13.88 -15.44 -4.64
CA ALA A 114 -14.34 -14.16 -5.16
C ALA A 114 -15.51 -14.34 -6.16
N THR A 115 -15.47 -15.39 -7.00
CA THR A 115 -16.56 -15.69 -7.96
C THR A 115 -17.83 -16.16 -7.28
N HIS A 116 -17.71 -16.89 -6.16
CA HIS A 116 -18.85 -17.44 -5.41
C HIS A 116 -19.32 -16.53 -4.26
N GLY A 117 -18.85 -15.28 -4.18
CA GLY A 117 -19.24 -14.35 -3.11
C GLY A 117 -18.76 -14.72 -1.70
N LYS A 118 -17.95 -15.79 -1.56
CA LYS A 118 -17.40 -16.29 -0.28
C LYS A 118 -16.14 -15.53 0.18
N ALA A 119 -15.73 -14.47 -0.52
CA ALA A 119 -14.63 -13.60 -0.14
C ALA A 119 -15.06 -12.13 -0.12
N ALA A 120 -14.55 -11.37 0.84
CA ALA A 120 -14.70 -9.92 0.88
C ALA A 120 -13.93 -9.17 -0.25
N VAL A 121 -13.42 -9.86 -1.27
CA VAL A 121 -12.84 -9.22 -2.46
C VAL A 121 -13.79 -9.43 -3.62
N ASN A 122 -14.54 -8.39 -3.98
CA ASN A 122 -15.41 -8.43 -5.14
C ASN A 122 -14.60 -8.53 -6.44
N ILE A 123 -15.10 -9.31 -7.40
CA ILE A 123 -14.62 -9.33 -8.76
C ILE A 123 -15.09 -8.04 -9.44
N PRO A 124 -14.19 -7.27 -10.09
CA PRO A 124 -14.61 -6.06 -10.79
C PRO A 124 -15.67 -6.36 -11.86
N SER A 125 -16.66 -5.49 -12.01
CA SER A 125 -17.81 -5.68 -12.92
C SER A 125 -17.45 -5.81 -14.42
N TYR A 126 -16.24 -5.42 -14.81
CA TYR A 126 -15.73 -5.61 -16.16
C TYR A 126 -15.26 -7.05 -16.42
N VAL A 127 -15.04 -7.86 -15.39
CA VAL A 127 -14.70 -9.29 -15.55
C VAL A 127 -15.99 -10.04 -15.78
N ARG A 128 -16.23 -10.42 -17.03
CA ARG A 128 -17.50 -11.03 -17.47
C ARG A 128 -17.26 -12.44 -18.00
N ARG A 129 -18.31 -13.25 -17.99
CA ARG A 129 -18.33 -14.53 -18.70
C ARG A 129 -18.55 -14.28 -20.19
N PRO A 130 -17.97 -15.08 -21.09
CA PRO A 130 -18.24 -14.97 -22.51
C PRO A 130 -19.70 -15.36 -22.79
N SER A 131 -20.35 -14.63 -23.69
CA SER A 131 -21.72 -14.93 -24.14
C SER A 131 -21.78 -16.05 -25.18
N THR A 132 -20.66 -16.35 -25.82
CA THR A 132 -20.56 -17.38 -26.87
C THR A 132 -19.80 -18.61 -26.38
N SER A 133 -20.33 -19.79 -26.70
CA SER A 133 -19.67 -21.08 -26.46
C SER A 133 -18.83 -21.45 -27.68
N THR A 134 -17.53 -21.65 -27.48
CA THR A 134 -16.62 -22.20 -28.50
C THR A 134 -16.31 -23.66 -28.20
N ARG A 135 -15.72 -24.40 -29.15
CA ARG A 135 -15.44 -25.85 -29.01
C ARG A 135 -14.65 -26.26 -27.75
N GLN A 136 -13.91 -25.33 -27.12
CA GLN A 136 -13.19 -25.51 -25.85
C GLN A 136 -13.79 -24.61 -24.76
N TYR A 137 -15.07 -24.86 -24.45
CA TYR A 137 -15.84 -24.11 -23.48
C TYR A 137 -16.08 -24.92 -22.21
N HIS A 138 -15.95 -24.26 -21.06
CA HIS A 138 -16.49 -24.74 -19.79
C HIS A 138 -17.32 -23.62 -19.13
N PRO A 139 -18.35 -23.94 -18.33
CA PRO A 139 -19.31 -22.95 -17.83
C PRO A 139 -18.69 -21.83 -16.97
N GLU A 140 -17.63 -22.16 -16.24
CA GLU A 140 -16.91 -21.24 -15.34
C GLU A 140 -15.90 -20.32 -16.03
N LYS A 141 -15.82 -20.31 -17.36
CA LYS A 141 -14.83 -19.51 -18.11
C LYS A 141 -15.10 -18.01 -18.02
N PHE A 142 -14.04 -17.21 -18.00
CA PHE A 142 -14.10 -15.74 -18.08
C PHE A 142 -13.55 -15.22 -19.40
N THR A 143 -14.03 -14.06 -19.84
CA THR A 143 -13.48 -13.36 -21.01
C THR A 143 -12.03 -12.97 -20.74
N GLN A 144 -11.12 -13.35 -21.64
CA GLN A 144 -9.71 -12.99 -21.55
C GLN A 144 -9.56 -11.47 -21.65
N ILE A 145 -8.90 -10.86 -20.67
CA ILE A 145 -8.71 -9.41 -20.63
C ILE A 145 -7.48 -9.04 -21.46
N SER A 146 -7.68 -8.27 -22.53
CA SER A 146 -6.60 -7.62 -23.26
C SER A 146 -6.06 -6.44 -22.44
N THR A 147 -4.73 -6.34 -22.34
CA THR A 147 -4.06 -5.28 -21.57
C THR A 147 -2.95 -4.65 -22.40
N SER A 148 -2.99 -3.32 -22.57
CA SER A 148 -1.93 -2.56 -23.22
C SER A 148 -0.81 -2.13 -22.27
N THR A 149 -1.02 -2.23 -20.96
CA THR A 149 -0.05 -1.80 -19.94
C THR A 149 0.45 -2.97 -19.09
N ASP A 150 1.76 -3.03 -18.89
CA ASP A 150 2.40 -4.09 -18.11
C ASP A 150 1.94 -4.10 -16.65
N ALA A 151 1.68 -2.92 -16.08
CA ALA A 151 1.17 -2.79 -14.71
C ALA A 151 -0.12 -3.61 -14.48
N TYR A 152 -1.02 -3.63 -15.47
CA TYR A 152 -2.24 -4.41 -15.37
C TYR A 152 -2.06 -5.84 -15.89
N LYS A 153 -1.29 -6.04 -16.97
CA LYS A 153 -0.91 -7.36 -17.53
C LYS A 153 -0.33 -8.31 -16.48
N TYR A 154 0.49 -7.79 -15.56
CA TYR A 154 1.10 -8.57 -14.48
C TYR A 154 0.38 -8.43 -13.14
N SER A 155 -0.84 -7.89 -13.14
CA SER A 155 -1.70 -7.88 -11.96
C SER A 155 -2.41 -9.22 -11.78
N TYR A 156 -2.99 -9.42 -10.60
CA TYR A 156 -3.66 -10.66 -10.23
C TYR A 156 -4.77 -11.06 -11.23
N ILE A 157 -5.63 -10.14 -11.69
CA ILE A 157 -6.85 -10.51 -12.42
C ILE A 157 -6.53 -11.09 -13.81
N PRO A 158 -5.82 -10.40 -14.73
CA PRO A 158 -5.59 -10.92 -16.07
C PRO A 158 -4.82 -12.25 -16.07
N ARG A 159 -3.83 -12.40 -15.19
CA ARG A 159 -3.05 -13.64 -15.07
C ARG A 159 -3.85 -14.78 -14.45
N THR A 160 -4.66 -14.50 -13.43
CA THR A 160 -5.47 -15.55 -12.81
C THR A 160 -6.58 -16.02 -13.76
N ILE A 161 -7.13 -15.14 -14.61
CA ILE A 161 -8.10 -15.53 -15.65
C ILE A 161 -7.47 -16.48 -16.67
N THR A 162 -6.26 -16.19 -17.15
CA THR A 162 -5.56 -17.11 -18.06
C THR A 162 -5.47 -18.51 -17.46
N ASP A 163 -4.94 -18.62 -16.24
CA ASP A 163 -4.71 -19.90 -15.61
C ASP A 163 -6.01 -20.59 -15.19
N TRP A 164 -7.04 -19.83 -14.82
CA TRP A 164 -8.38 -20.32 -14.53
C TRP A 164 -9.05 -20.91 -15.77
N ASN A 165 -8.92 -20.24 -16.91
CA ASN A 165 -9.49 -20.69 -18.19
C ASN A 165 -8.76 -21.91 -18.77
N SER A 166 -7.55 -22.19 -18.30
CA SER A 166 -6.78 -23.40 -18.64
C SER A 166 -7.12 -24.59 -17.75
N LEU A 167 -7.98 -24.42 -16.73
CA LEU A 167 -8.42 -25.53 -15.89
C LEU A 167 -9.42 -26.42 -16.64
N PRO A 168 -9.34 -27.74 -16.46
CA PRO A 168 -10.25 -28.65 -17.13
C PRO A 168 -11.63 -28.64 -16.42
N PRO A 169 -12.74 -28.99 -17.10
CA PRO A 169 -14.09 -28.89 -16.55
C PRO A 169 -14.29 -29.62 -15.22
N GLU A 170 -13.56 -30.72 -15.00
CA GLU A 170 -13.60 -31.53 -13.77
C GLU A 170 -13.14 -30.72 -12.55
N ALA A 171 -12.31 -29.69 -12.74
CA ALA A 171 -11.91 -28.77 -11.68
C ALA A 171 -13.12 -28.03 -11.06
N PHE A 172 -14.20 -27.85 -11.82
CA PHE A 172 -15.35 -27.03 -11.44
C PHE A 172 -16.57 -27.82 -10.97
N GLN A 173 -16.52 -29.16 -10.98
CA GLN A 173 -17.58 -30.00 -10.39
C GLN A 173 -17.69 -29.82 -8.86
N ALA A 174 -16.67 -29.22 -8.24
CA ALA A 174 -16.61 -28.95 -6.81
C ALA A 174 -17.60 -27.84 -6.35
N THR A 175 -18.62 -28.23 -5.58
CA THR A 175 -19.58 -27.31 -4.95
C THR A 175 -18.99 -26.53 -3.76
N SER A 176 -17.86 -26.99 -3.22
CA SER A 176 -17.19 -26.40 -2.06
C SER A 176 -15.73 -26.03 -2.35
N LEU A 177 -15.19 -25.11 -1.54
CA LEU A 177 -13.79 -24.71 -1.62
C LEU A 177 -12.83 -25.89 -1.33
N GLU A 178 -13.17 -26.74 -0.36
CA GLU A 178 -12.30 -27.85 0.02
C GLU A 178 -12.24 -28.89 -1.10
N CYS A 179 -13.38 -29.19 -1.73
CA CYS A 179 -13.42 -30.03 -2.93
C CYS A 179 -12.59 -29.41 -4.07
N PHE A 180 -12.68 -28.09 -4.29
CA PHE A 180 -11.90 -27.41 -5.31
C PHE A 180 -10.39 -27.50 -5.05
N LYS A 181 -9.97 -27.32 -3.79
CA LYS A 181 -8.55 -27.49 -3.39
C LYS A 181 -8.06 -28.90 -3.65
N GLU A 182 -8.85 -29.91 -3.32
CA GLU A 182 -8.46 -31.31 -3.50
C GLU A 182 -8.35 -31.65 -4.99
N GLN A 183 -9.30 -31.18 -5.79
CA GLN A 183 -9.29 -31.37 -7.23
C GLN A 183 -8.07 -30.70 -7.89
N LEU A 184 -7.69 -29.49 -7.46
CA LEU A 184 -6.45 -28.84 -7.93
C LEU A 184 -5.19 -29.62 -7.55
N ARG A 185 -5.16 -30.28 -6.38
CA ARG A 185 -4.03 -31.16 -6.02
C ARG A 185 -3.99 -32.41 -6.91
N ARG A 186 -5.16 -33.02 -7.16
CA ARG A 186 -5.30 -34.23 -7.97
C ARG A 186 -4.84 -34.01 -9.40
N LEU A 187 -5.17 -32.86 -9.99
CA LEU A 187 -4.79 -32.50 -11.35
C LEU A 187 -3.29 -32.16 -11.50
N GLN A 188 -2.53 -32.14 -10.39
CA GLN A 188 -1.10 -31.81 -10.34
C GLN A 188 -0.69 -30.48 -11.01
N LEU A 189 -1.64 -29.55 -11.19
CA LEU A 189 -1.44 -28.21 -11.73
C LEU A 189 -0.71 -27.29 -10.73
#